data_AF-F3AXJ7-F1
#
_entry.id   AF-F3AXJ7-F1
#
_cell.length_a   1.000
_cell.length_b   1.000
_cell.length_c   1.000
_cell.angle_alpha   90.00
_cell.angle_beta   90.00
_cell.angle_gamma   90.00
#
_symmetry.space_group_name_H-M   'P 1'
#
loop_
_entity.id
_entity.type
_entity.pdbx_description
1 polymer ?
#
loop_
_entity_poly.entity_id
_entity_poly.type
_entity_poly.pdbx_seq_one_letter_code
_entity_poly.pdbx_strand_id
1 'polypeptide(L)'
;MKYNTQNAKIKSITEKTLIVGIDVGSETHFARAFDWRNYEYSKKPLEFSNTEAGFMTLKAWMADFAEKYGKNVVIPGMEPTGHYWFNLGAYLQDNGMKPVHVNPHHVKKSKE
;
A
#
# COMPACT_ATOMS: atom_id res chain seq x y z
N MET A 1 18.53 19.63 14.60
CA MET A 1 17.30 19.76 13.77
C MET A 1 17.05 18.45 13.03
N LYS A 2 16.09 17.63 13.49
CA LYS A 2 15.68 16.40 12.78
C LYS A 2 14.65 16.80 11.73
N TYR A 3 15.10 17.11 10.52
CA TYR A 3 14.20 17.34 9.40
C TYR A 3 13.43 16.04 9.12
N ASN A 4 12.12 16.06 9.40
CA ASN A 4 11.17 15.00 9.08
C ASN A 4 11.23 14.69 7.57
N THR A 5 12.04 13.71 7.18
CA THR A 5 12.09 13.14 5.82
C THR A 5 10.76 12.52 5.40
N GLN A 6 9.86 12.30 6.37
CA GLN A 6 8.48 11.89 6.14
C GLN A 6 7.65 12.98 5.44
N ASN A 7 7.85 14.26 5.75
CA ASN A 7 7.11 15.35 5.11
C ASN A 7 7.50 15.50 3.63
N ALA A 8 8.73 15.14 3.26
CA ALA A 8 9.16 15.10 1.86
C ALA A 8 8.52 13.93 1.10
N LYS A 9 8.37 12.75 1.72
CA LYS A 9 7.63 11.62 1.15
C LYS A 9 6.15 11.93 0.95
N ILE A 10 5.54 12.69 1.86
CA ILE A 10 4.13 13.14 1.76
C ILE A 10 3.96 14.21 0.66
N LYS A 11 4.95 15.10 0.46
CA LYS A 11 4.92 16.09 -0.64
C LYS A 11 4.99 15.49 -2.05
N SER A 12 5.45 14.24 -2.21
CA SER A 12 5.44 13.53 -3.50
C SER A 12 4.15 12.76 -3.77
N ILE A 13 3.21 12.71 -2.83
CA ILE A 13 1.89 12.12 -3.04
C ILE A 13 1.05 13.15 -3.80
N THR A 14 0.79 12.88 -5.07
CA THR A 14 0.04 13.78 -5.96
C THR A 14 -1.32 13.19 -6.29
N GLU A 15 -2.15 13.92 -7.02
CA GLU A 15 -3.40 13.39 -7.57
C GLU A 15 -3.24 12.14 -8.43
N LYS A 16 -2.03 11.85 -8.92
CA LYS A 16 -1.72 10.65 -9.69
C LYS A 16 -1.22 9.49 -8.84
N THR A 17 -1.29 9.61 -7.52
CA THR A 17 -0.83 8.57 -6.59
C THR A 17 -1.99 7.75 -6.05
N LEU A 18 -1.92 6.44 -6.24
CA LEU A 18 -2.76 5.42 -5.61
C LEU A 18 -2.04 4.92 -4.35
N ILE A 19 -2.64 5.08 -3.19
CA ILE A 19 -2.14 4.52 -1.93
C ILE A 19 -2.84 3.18 -1.74
N VAL A 20 -2.09 2.10 -1.52
CA VAL A 20 -2.65 0.76 -1.32
C VAL A 20 -2.27 0.28 0.07
N GLY A 21 -3.21 0.34 1.02
CA GLY A 21 -3.01 -0.19 2.37
C GLY A 21 -3.17 -1.70 2.37
N ILE A 22 -2.12 -2.43 2.77
CA ILE A 22 -2.11 -3.89 2.83
C ILE A 22 -1.96 -4.32 4.28
N ASP A 23 -3.00 -4.97 4.79
CA ASP A 23 -3.02 -5.65 6.06
C ASP A 23 -2.51 -7.08 5.85
N VAL A 24 -1.33 -7.36 6.39
CA VAL A 24 -0.68 -8.66 6.23
C VAL A 24 -1.10 -9.56 7.40
N GLY A 25 -2.04 -10.48 7.16
CA GLY A 25 -2.36 -11.58 8.08
C GLY A 25 -1.43 -12.79 7.93
N SER A 26 -1.60 -13.79 8.80
CA SER A 26 -0.82 -15.05 8.79
C SER A 26 -1.18 -15.98 7.63
N GLU A 27 -2.46 -16.04 7.27
CA GLU A 27 -2.97 -16.93 6.19
C GLU A 27 -3.48 -16.13 4.99
N THR A 28 -4.19 -15.04 5.28
CA THR A 28 -4.85 -14.20 4.28
C THR A 28 -4.49 -12.74 4.50
N HIS A 29 -4.36 -11.99 3.41
CA HIS A 29 -4.05 -10.58 3.40
C HIS A 29 -5.23 -9.78 2.86
N PHE A 30 -5.33 -8.53 3.31
CA PHE A 30 -6.38 -7.62 2.86
C PHE A 30 -5.75 -6.36 2.29
N ALA A 31 -6.10 -6.00 1.06
CA ALA A 31 -5.66 -4.75 0.43
C ALA A 31 -6.82 -3.77 0.29
N ARG A 32 -6.54 -2.49 0.50
CA ARG A 32 -7.46 -1.38 0.31
C ARG A 32 -6.80 -0.26 -0.47
N ALA A 33 -7.55 0.34 -1.38
CA ALA A 33 -7.09 1.39 -2.25
C ALA A 33 -7.63 2.74 -1.75
N PHE A 34 -6.73 3.69 -1.62
CA PHE A 34 -6.98 5.04 -1.17
C PHE A 34 -6.37 6.04 -2.14
N ASP A 35 -6.97 7.21 -2.20
CA ASP A 35 -6.42 8.37 -2.87
C ASP A 35 -5.37 9.08 -2.00
N TRP A 36 -4.59 9.99 -2.60
CA TRP A 36 -3.71 10.91 -1.87
C TRP A 36 -4.42 11.72 -0.78
N ARG A 37 -5.73 11.97 -0.92
CA ARG A 37 -6.58 12.60 0.10
C ARG A 37 -7.12 11.64 1.17
N ASN A 38 -6.64 10.40 1.22
CA ASN A 38 -7.20 9.35 2.09
C ASN A 38 -8.65 8.97 1.73
N TYR A 39 -9.09 9.26 0.51
CA TYR A 39 -10.42 8.85 0.05
C TYR A 39 -10.37 7.37 -0.36
N GLU A 40 -11.19 6.52 0.29
CA GLU A 40 -11.22 5.10 -0.02
C GLU A 40 -11.86 4.86 -1.39
N TYR A 41 -11.08 4.35 -2.34
CA TYR A 41 -11.56 3.94 -3.65
C TYR A 41 -12.23 2.56 -3.61
N SER A 42 -11.69 1.66 -2.79
CA SER A 42 -12.20 0.32 -2.63
C SER A 42 -13.23 0.24 -1.51
N LYS A 43 -14.53 0.26 -1.83
CA LYS A 43 -15.59 0.04 -0.84
C LYS A 43 -15.49 -1.29 -0.08
N LYS A 44 -14.80 -2.28 -0.67
CA LYS A 44 -14.51 -3.57 -0.05
C LYS A 44 -13.01 -3.85 -0.12
N PRO A 45 -12.41 -4.40 0.95
CA PRO A 45 -11.03 -4.87 0.88
C PRO A 45 -10.92 -6.01 -0.13
N LEU A 46 -9.82 -6.02 -0.88
CA LEU A 46 -9.41 -7.18 -1.67
C LEU A 46 -8.79 -8.20 -0.73
N GLU A 47 -9.41 -9.37 -0.64
CA GLU A 47 -8.86 -10.52 0.04
C GLU A 47 -7.94 -11.30 -0.91
N PHE A 48 -6.73 -11.62 -0.47
CA PHE A 48 -5.80 -12.45 -1.25
C PHE A 48 -4.89 -13.28 -0.33
N SER A 49 -4.50 -14.46 -0.78
CA SER A 49 -3.63 -15.36 0.00
C SER A 49 -2.15 -14.98 -0.13
N ASN A 50 -1.33 -15.44 0.82
CA ASN A 50 0.14 -15.28 0.81
C ASN A 50 0.83 -16.22 -0.20
N THR A 51 0.33 -16.25 -1.43
CA THR A 51 0.84 -17.08 -2.53
C THR A 51 1.06 -16.21 -3.77
N GLU A 52 1.85 -16.70 -4.72
CA GLU A 52 2.12 -15.98 -5.97
C GLU A 52 0.82 -15.62 -6.71
N ALA A 53 -0.16 -16.53 -6.76
CA ALA A 53 -1.47 -16.26 -7.35
C ALA A 53 -2.23 -15.12 -6.64
N GLY A 54 -2.14 -15.06 -5.30
CA GLY A 54 -2.70 -13.95 -4.52
C GLY A 54 -1.99 -12.62 -4.83
N PHE A 55 -0.67 -12.64 -4.99
CA PHE A 55 0.11 -11.46 -5.35
C PHE A 55 -0.15 -10.98 -6.79
N MET A 56 -0.34 -11.90 -7.74
CA MET A 56 -0.80 -11.57 -9.09
C MET A 56 -2.18 -10.91 -9.07
N THR A 57 -3.09 -11.43 -8.24
CA THR A 57 -4.44 -10.86 -8.05
C THR A 57 -4.36 -9.43 -7.50
N LEU A 58 -3.53 -9.20 -6.48
CA LEU A 58 -3.25 -7.87 -5.96
C LEU A 58 -2.70 -6.93 -7.04
N LYS A 59 -1.72 -7.40 -7.83
CA LYS A 59 -1.12 -6.59 -8.91
C LYS A 59 -2.14 -6.19 -9.97
N ALA A 60 -2.94 -7.14 -10.45
CA ALA A 60 -3.99 -6.88 -11.43
C ALA A 60 -5.03 -5.89 -10.89
N TRP A 61 -5.41 -6.05 -9.62
CA TRP A 61 -6.32 -5.15 -8.95
C TRP A 61 -5.76 -3.73 -8.81
N MET A 62 -4.51 -3.58 -8.38
CA MET A 62 -3.86 -2.28 -8.31
C MET A 62 -3.74 -1.62 -9.69
N ALA A 63 -3.46 -2.40 -10.73
CA ALA A 63 -3.39 -1.91 -12.11
C ALA A 63 -4.76 -1.44 -12.62
N ASP A 64 -5.84 -2.15 -12.32
CA ASP A 64 -7.22 -1.75 -12.65
C ASP A 64 -7.56 -0.40 -12.00
N PHE A 65 -7.28 -0.23 -10.71
CA PHE A 65 -7.48 1.06 -10.03
C PHE A 65 -6.57 2.16 -10.60
N ALA A 66 -5.33 1.83 -10.92
CA ALA A 66 -4.39 2.78 -11.52
C ALA A 66 -4.90 3.26 -12.89
N GLU A 67 -5.37 2.37 -13.75
CA GLU A 67 -5.91 2.72 -15.06
C GLU A 67 -7.24 3.47 -14.93
N LYS A 68 -8.17 2.95 -14.13
CA LYS A 68 -9.52 3.52 -13.93
C LYS A 68 -9.50 4.94 -13.37
N TYR A 69 -8.55 5.24 -12.48
CA TYR A 69 -8.42 6.56 -11.85
C TYR A 69 -7.23 7.37 -12.38
N GLY A 70 -6.55 6.91 -13.45
CA GLY A 70 -5.40 7.59 -14.05
C GLY A 70 -4.21 7.79 -13.11
N LYS A 71 -4.01 6.87 -12.15
CA LYS A 71 -2.91 6.91 -11.19
C LYS A 71 -1.68 6.28 -11.82
N ASN A 72 -0.57 7.01 -11.82
CA ASN A 72 0.70 6.54 -12.37
C ASN A 72 1.68 6.07 -11.29
N VAL A 73 1.40 6.38 -10.03
CA VAL A 73 2.25 6.04 -8.90
C VAL A 73 1.45 5.18 -7.94
N VAL A 74 1.88 3.96 -7.68
CA VAL A 74 1.27 3.08 -6.67
C VAL A 74 2.20 3.01 -5.47
N ILE A 75 1.68 3.35 -4.29
CA ILE A 75 2.40 3.27 -3.02
C ILE A 75 1.73 2.19 -2.17
N PRO A 76 2.24 0.96 -2.18
CA PRO A 76 1.78 -0.09 -1.28
C PRO A 76 2.30 0.20 0.14
N GLY A 77 1.41 0.56 1.05
CA GLY A 77 1.68 0.70 2.47
C GLY A 77 1.31 -0.58 3.19
N MET A 78 2.28 -1.28 3.77
CA MET A 78 2.05 -2.54 4.46
C MET A 78 2.25 -2.39 5.97
N GLU A 79 1.29 -2.88 6.75
CA GLU A 79 1.46 -3.06 8.18
C GLU A 79 2.05 -4.46 8.43
N PRO A 80 3.31 -4.55 8.90
CA PRO A 80 3.98 -5.83 9.02
C PRO A 80 3.51 -6.57 10.28
N THR A 81 2.80 -7.68 10.09
CA THR A 81 2.54 -8.65 11.16
C THR A 81 3.56 -9.78 11.05
N GLY A 82 4.55 -9.83 11.94
CA GLY A 82 5.56 -10.89 11.95
C GLY A 82 6.44 -10.93 10.70
N HIS A 83 6.70 -12.13 10.17
CA HIS A 83 7.57 -12.33 8.99
C HIS A 83 6.79 -12.55 7.67
N TYR A 84 5.46 -12.50 7.70
CA TYR A 84 4.64 -12.82 6.52
C TYR A 84 4.76 -11.79 5.40
N TRP A 85 5.18 -10.56 5.73
CA TRP A 85 5.34 -9.47 4.77
C TRP A 85 6.57 -9.61 3.86
N PHE A 86 7.55 -10.46 4.20
CA PHE A 86 8.80 -10.57 3.44
C PHE A 86 8.56 -11.02 2.00
N ASN A 87 7.70 -12.04 1.79
CA ASN A 87 7.38 -12.54 0.45
C ASN A 87 6.68 -11.48 -0.39
N LEU A 88 5.69 -10.81 0.19
CA LEU A 88 4.96 -9.74 -0.47
C LEU A 88 5.86 -8.53 -0.77
N GLY A 89 6.71 -8.14 0.18
CA GLY A 89 7.65 -7.04 0.02
C GLY A 89 8.65 -7.32 -1.11
N ALA A 90 9.21 -8.52 -1.15
CA ALA A 90 10.09 -8.96 -2.23
C ALA A 90 9.38 -8.95 -3.59
N TYR A 91 8.16 -9.48 -3.67
CA TYR A 91 7.35 -9.44 -4.89
C TYR A 91 7.08 -8.00 -5.37
N LEU A 92 6.71 -7.09 -4.46
CA LEU A 92 6.47 -5.69 -4.80
C LEU A 92 7.75 -5.00 -5.29
N GLN A 93 8.90 -5.25 -4.65
CA GLN A 93 10.19 -4.71 -5.08
C GLN A 93 10.62 -5.24 -6.45
N ASP A 94 10.43 -6.54 -6.71
CA ASP A 94 10.71 -7.17 -8.02
C ASP A 94 9.87 -6.55 -9.14
N ASN A 95 8.61 -6.17 -8.82
CA ASN A 95 7.71 -5.47 -9.73
C ASN A 95 7.99 -3.96 -9.84
N GLY A 96 9.12 -3.47 -9.31
CA GLY A 96 9.52 -2.06 -9.38
C GLY A 96 8.72 -1.14 -8.45
N MET A 97 7.88 -1.68 -7.58
CA MET A 97 7.13 -0.91 -6.59
C MET A 97 7.97 -0.70 -5.33
N LYS A 98 7.72 0.40 -4.63
CA LYS A 98 8.42 0.74 -3.39
C LYS A 98 7.45 0.57 -2.21
N PRO A 99 7.36 -0.62 -1.61
CA PRO A 99 6.54 -0.81 -0.42
C PRO A 99 7.04 0.09 0.70
N VAL A 100 6.09 0.73 1.38
CA VAL A 100 6.38 1.54 2.57
C VAL A 100 5.88 0.79 3.79
N HIS A 101 6.74 0.67 4.79
CA HIS A 101 6.32 0.16 6.09
C HIS A 101 5.51 1.22 6.82
N VAL A 102 4.25 0.88 7.11
CA VAL A 102 3.38 1.69 7.95
C VAL A 102 3.55 1.17 9.37
N ASN A 103 4.11 2.00 10.24
CA ASN A 103 4.23 1.67 11.66
C ASN A 103 2.92 2.06 12.36
N PRO A 104 2.22 1.17 13.08
CA PRO A 104 0.91 1.45 13.70
C PRO A 104 0.95 2.62 14.72
N HIS A 105 2.09 2.84 15.38
CA HIS A 105 2.29 4.02 16.24
C HIS A 105 2.33 5.35 15.47
N HIS A 106 2.52 5.32 14.16
CA HIS A 106 2.71 6.49 13.32
C HIS A 106 1.41 6.99 12.68
N VAL A 107 0.40 6.12 12.51
CA VAL A 107 -0.92 6.50 11.99
C VAL A 107 -1.72 7.31 13.03
N LYS A 108 -1.53 7.04 14.33
CA LYS A 108 -2.23 7.75 15.41
C LYS A 108 -1.80 9.21 15.62
N LYS A 109 -0.68 9.68 15.05
CA LYS A 109 -0.15 11.03 15.27
C LYS A 109 -0.49 12.07 14.18
N SER A 110 -1.13 11.69 13.08
CA SER A 110 -1.56 12.65 12.05
C SER A 110 -2.97 13.20 12.29
N LYS A 111 -3.49 13.10 13.52
CA LYS A 111 -4.82 13.56 13.92
C LYS A 111 -4.79 14.75 14.89
N GLU A 112 -3.64 15.38 15.08
CA GLU A 112 -3.46 16.60 15.90
C GLU A 112 -2.82 17.72 15.08
#